data_AF-A0A2A4MVD6-F1
#
_entry.id   AF-A0A2A4MVD6-F1
#
_cell.length_a   1.000
_cell.length_b   1.000
_cell.length_c   1.000
_cell.angle_alpha   90.00
_cell.angle_beta   90.00
_cell.angle_gamma   90.00
#
_symmetry.space_group_name_H-M   'P 1'
#
loop_
_entity.id
_entity.type
_entity.pdbx_description
1 polymer ?
#
loop_
_entity_poly.entity_id
_entity_poly.type
_entity_poly.pdbx_seq_one_letter_code
_entity_poly.pdbx_strand_id
1 'polypeptide(L)'
;MFDLNTFCDDEFSKGNSVILLPSQGIFSVDGWFKQENTIFSHKDSIEGVTSFLDATSLNEQASEADLHSFMQNINGSDVVGVATSLTGITKSVFLNSDLAIVTCNTEESDLIKNSEQCEGFLKNKSIEAFNSLNIIRFIHCDLFVPDRLPNIPGYWDNSDGYIGAFILNPNGTHKIIAGREMGGAVSHGLGIGLESDDVLGMEYHPLSEPLTQGSLGAVGEIIKHALKLYSRAMYSNSETLKFITVMALFEYLGTGGKYTNFKKVRAKIQAHIATDIDAYNNLSEQFQLFTSKKHEKINIGYRTRIIHEGALIEDLLPDNNARVALFRDLTIYIEKIIRGMYPFIGQDLSALQEHRQNLLNNIGIQT
;
A
#
# COMPACT_ATOMS: atom_id res chain seq x y z
N MET A 1 -1.03 -7.60 -24.29
CA MET A 1 -1.20 -8.76 -23.41
C MET A 1 0.14 -9.07 -22.77
N PHE A 2 0.15 -9.42 -21.48
CA PHE A 2 1.32 -9.86 -20.73
C PHE A 2 1.43 -11.39 -20.84
N ASP A 3 2.54 -11.88 -21.39
CA ASP A 3 2.80 -13.31 -21.55
C ASP A 3 3.47 -13.87 -20.29
N LEU A 4 2.68 -14.55 -19.46
CA LEU A 4 3.18 -15.15 -18.22
C LEU A 4 4.17 -16.28 -18.50
N ASN A 5 4.03 -17.04 -19.59
CA ASN A 5 4.94 -18.15 -19.89
C ASN A 5 6.34 -17.62 -20.19
N THR A 6 6.44 -16.63 -21.08
CA THR A 6 7.72 -15.99 -21.41
C THR A 6 8.36 -15.34 -20.18
N PHE A 7 7.56 -14.69 -19.32
CA PHE A 7 8.05 -14.11 -18.07
C PHE A 7 8.56 -15.17 -17.09
N CYS A 8 7.81 -16.26 -16.92
CA CYS A 8 8.22 -17.38 -16.08
C CYS A 8 9.50 -18.03 -16.61
N ASP A 9 9.65 -18.25 -17.92
CA ASP A 9 10.86 -18.84 -18.50
C ASP A 9 12.12 -18.00 -18.18
N ASP A 10 12.01 -16.68 -18.28
CA ASP A 10 13.09 -15.75 -17.94
C ASP A 10 13.42 -15.79 -16.43
N GLU A 11 12.43 -15.73 -15.55
CA GLU A 11 12.64 -15.76 -14.10
C GLU A 11 13.12 -17.14 -13.61
N PHE A 12 12.64 -18.23 -14.20
CA PHE A 12 13.07 -19.59 -13.90
C PHE A 12 14.53 -19.80 -14.29
N SER A 13 14.98 -19.20 -15.40
CA SER A 13 16.40 -19.24 -15.81
C SER A 13 17.34 -18.57 -14.79
N LYS A 14 16.80 -17.65 -13.97
CA LYS A 14 17.52 -16.94 -12.90
C LYS A 14 17.42 -17.68 -11.55
N GLY A 15 16.70 -18.80 -11.47
CA GLY A 15 16.45 -19.52 -10.22
C GLY A 15 15.37 -18.89 -9.34
N ASN A 16 14.52 -18.04 -9.92
CA ASN A 16 13.43 -17.41 -9.20
C ASN A 16 12.12 -18.19 -9.40
N SER A 17 11.26 -18.15 -8.40
CA SER A 17 9.84 -18.51 -8.52
C SER A 17 9.01 -17.27 -8.81
N VAL A 18 7.87 -17.46 -9.47
CA VAL A 18 6.89 -16.42 -9.75
C VAL A 18 5.67 -16.63 -8.87
N ILE A 19 5.20 -15.57 -8.22
CA ILE A 19 4.09 -15.62 -7.26
C ILE A 19 2.96 -14.74 -7.80
N LEU A 20 1.80 -15.36 -8.02
CA LEU A 20 0.58 -14.64 -8.40
C LEU A 20 -0.26 -14.43 -7.15
N LEU A 21 -0.63 -13.18 -6.88
CA LEU A 21 -1.50 -12.76 -5.79
C LEU A 21 -2.80 -12.22 -6.39
N PRO A 22 -3.98 -12.73 -6.04
CA PRO A 22 -5.23 -12.11 -6.46
C PRO A 22 -5.28 -10.68 -5.96
N SER A 23 -5.73 -9.79 -6.82
CA SER A 23 -5.85 -8.36 -6.56
C SER A 23 -7.18 -7.91 -7.16
N GLN A 24 -7.85 -6.97 -6.49
CA GLN A 24 -9.15 -6.51 -6.95
C GLN A 24 -9.23 -5.00 -6.89
N GLY A 25 -10.02 -4.42 -7.80
CA GLY A 25 -10.25 -2.99 -7.85
C GLY A 25 -9.01 -2.20 -8.28
N ILE A 26 -8.06 -2.80 -9.00
CA ILE A 26 -6.94 -2.05 -9.58
C ILE A 26 -7.39 -1.47 -10.92
N PHE A 27 -7.96 -2.30 -11.79
CA PHE A 27 -8.31 -1.93 -13.15
C PHE A 27 -9.83 -1.86 -13.35
N SER A 28 -10.29 -1.00 -14.27
CA SER A 28 -11.69 -0.98 -14.75
C SER A 28 -11.83 -1.58 -16.15
N VAL A 29 -10.73 -1.62 -16.91
CA VAL A 29 -10.62 -2.22 -18.25
C VAL A 29 -9.31 -3.00 -18.38
N ASP A 30 -9.07 -3.57 -19.56
CA ASP A 30 -7.84 -4.29 -19.86
C ASP A 30 -6.59 -3.40 -19.82
N GLY A 31 -5.57 -3.87 -19.10
CA GLY A 31 -4.27 -3.23 -18.98
C GLY A 31 -3.32 -4.03 -18.08
N TRP A 32 -2.04 -3.72 -18.17
CA TRP A 32 -1.03 -4.16 -17.20
C TRP A 32 0.08 -3.11 -17.10
N PHE A 33 0.73 -3.04 -15.95
CA PHE A 33 1.93 -2.20 -15.76
C PHE A 33 2.90 -2.86 -14.79
N LYS A 34 4.14 -2.41 -14.84
CA LYS A 34 5.16 -2.76 -13.87
C LYS A 34 5.47 -1.57 -12.96
N GLN A 35 5.53 -1.82 -11.66
CA GLN A 35 6.02 -0.84 -10.69
C GLN A 35 6.91 -1.52 -9.67
N GLU A 36 8.14 -1.01 -9.53
CA GLU A 36 9.21 -1.68 -8.79
C GLU A 36 9.39 -3.13 -9.30
N ASN A 37 9.36 -4.12 -8.41
CA ASN A 37 9.50 -5.54 -8.74
C ASN A 37 8.15 -6.26 -8.91
N THR A 38 7.04 -5.50 -8.95
CA THR A 38 5.69 -6.07 -9.08
C THR A 38 5.09 -5.71 -10.44
N ILE A 39 4.50 -6.69 -11.09
CA ILE A 39 3.66 -6.48 -12.27
C ILE A 39 2.21 -6.60 -11.84
N PHE A 40 1.37 -5.64 -12.24
CA PHE A 40 -0.07 -5.71 -12.05
C PHE A 40 -0.72 -5.92 -13.40
N SER A 41 -1.62 -6.88 -13.51
CA SER A 41 -2.34 -7.15 -14.73
C SER A 41 -3.83 -7.34 -14.45
N HIS A 42 -4.66 -6.72 -15.28
CA HIS A 42 -6.05 -7.12 -15.39
C HIS A 42 -6.14 -8.57 -15.88
N LYS A 43 -7.16 -9.31 -15.44
CA LYS A 43 -7.36 -10.73 -15.78
C LYS A 43 -7.39 -11.00 -17.30
N ASP A 44 -7.98 -10.08 -18.06
CA ASP A 44 -8.11 -10.20 -19.53
C ASP A 44 -6.85 -9.73 -20.27
N SER A 45 -5.84 -9.22 -19.53
CA SER A 45 -4.57 -8.74 -20.07
C SER A 45 -3.40 -9.69 -19.83
N ILE A 46 -3.62 -10.86 -19.25
CA ILE A 46 -2.61 -11.88 -18.99
C ILE A 46 -2.97 -13.20 -19.65
N GLU A 47 -2.00 -13.80 -20.35
CA GLU A 47 -2.12 -15.15 -20.90
C GLU A 47 -1.23 -16.15 -20.13
N GLY A 48 -1.50 -17.45 -20.28
CA GLY A 48 -0.70 -18.52 -19.67
C GLY A 48 -1.09 -18.93 -18.23
N VAL A 49 -1.96 -18.19 -17.54
CA VAL A 49 -2.40 -18.55 -16.16
C VAL A 49 -3.06 -19.94 -16.14
N THR A 50 -3.91 -20.24 -17.12
CA THR A 50 -4.66 -21.51 -17.19
C THR A 50 -3.72 -22.72 -17.31
N SER A 51 -2.68 -22.65 -18.14
CA SER A 51 -1.75 -23.78 -18.33
C SER A 51 -1.01 -24.15 -17.04
N PHE A 52 -0.64 -23.16 -16.24
CA PHE A 52 -0.03 -23.42 -14.93
C PHE A 52 -1.05 -23.97 -13.92
N LEU A 53 -2.28 -23.45 -13.91
CA LEU A 53 -3.34 -23.94 -13.02
C LEU A 53 -3.73 -25.39 -13.34
N ASP A 54 -3.76 -25.77 -14.60
CA ASP A 54 -4.04 -27.15 -15.03
C ASP A 54 -2.95 -28.12 -14.57
N ALA A 55 -1.69 -27.67 -14.53
CA ALA A 55 -0.57 -28.43 -14.00
C ALA A 55 -0.55 -28.52 -12.46
N THR A 56 -1.45 -27.82 -11.75
CA THR A 56 -1.48 -27.78 -10.29
C THR A 56 -2.53 -28.72 -9.72
N SER A 57 -2.13 -29.59 -8.78
CA SER A 57 -3.07 -30.38 -7.97
C SER A 57 -3.58 -29.52 -6.80
N LEU A 58 -4.71 -28.85 -6.99
CA LEU A 58 -5.49 -28.32 -5.87
C LEU A 58 -6.74 -29.20 -5.70
N ASN A 59 -6.90 -29.81 -4.52
CA ASN A 59 -8.13 -30.47 -4.16
C ASN A 59 -9.17 -29.39 -3.80
N GLU A 60 -9.92 -28.95 -4.80
CA GLU A 60 -11.11 -28.12 -4.61
C GLU A 60 -12.19 -29.00 -3.96
N GLN A 61 -12.34 -28.90 -2.64
CA GLN A 61 -13.34 -29.71 -1.95
C GLN A 61 -14.75 -29.24 -2.28
N ALA A 62 -15.61 -30.18 -2.70
CA ALA A 62 -17.04 -30.00 -2.81
C ALA A 62 -17.72 -30.80 -1.69
N SER A 63 -18.24 -30.12 -0.66
CA SER A 63 -19.03 -30.68 0.48
C SER A 63 -18.28 -31.20 1.73
N GLU A 64 -18.94 -31.13 2.89
CA GLU A 64 -18.47 -31.64 4.19
C GLU A 64 -18.14 -33.14 4.20
N ALA A 65 -18.78 -33.95 3.34
CA ALA A 65 -18.54 -35.39 3.25
C ALA A 65 -17.14 -35.70 2.67
N ASP A 66 -16.66 -34.85 1.76
CA ASP A 66 -15.34 -34.99 1.12
C ASP A 66 -14.21 -34.58 2.07
N LEU A 67 -14.51 -33.69 3.02
CA LEU A 67 -13.58 -33.22 4.05
C LEU A 67 -13.18 -34.37 4.99
N HIS A 68 -14.14 -35.21 5.39
CA HIS A 68 -13.91 -36.36 6.25
C HIS A 68 -13.14 -37.50 5.55
N SER A 69 -13.37 -37.69 4.24
CA SER A 69 -12.62 -38.64 3.40
C SER A 69 -11.20 -38.16 3.13
N PHE A 70 -11.03 -36.86 2.85
CA PHE A 70 -9.73 -36.24 2.68
C PHE A 70 -8.90 -36.32 3.96
N MET A 71 -9.47 -36.00 5.12
CA MET A 71 -8.77 -36.08 6.41
C MET A 71 -8.27 -37.49 6.76
N GLN A 72 -8.94 -38.54 6.27
CA GLN A 72 -8.53 -39.93 6.46
C GLN A 72 -7.39 -40.37 5.53
N ASN A 73 -7.17 -39.67 4.42
CA ASN A 73 -6.14 -39.97 3.42
C ASN A 73 -4.87 -39.11 3.54
N ILE A 74 -4.84 -38.15 4.47
CA ILE A 74 -3.66 -37.34 4.75
C ILE A 74 -2.64 -38.21 5.48
N ASN A 75 -1.65 -38.71 4.75
CA ASN A 75 -0.33 -38.95 5.33
C ASN A 75 0.16 -37.58 5.81
N GLY A 76 0.55 -37.44 7.09
CA GLY A 76 0.78 -36.17 7.80
C GLY A 76 1.86 -35.21 7.25
N SER A 77 2.19 -35.25 5.97
CA SER A 77 3.19 -34.45 5.27
C SER A 77 2.67 -33.23 4.51
N ASP A 78 1.37 -33.08 4.26
CA ASP A 78 0.82 -31.92 3.51
C ASP A 78 -0.23 -31.12 4.30
N VAL A 79 0.17 -30.66 5.49
CA VAL A 79 -0.66 -29.81 6.35
C VAL A 79 -1.03 -28.48 5.67
N VAL A 80 -0.14 -27.96 4.80
CA VAL A 80 -0.35 -26.68 4.09
C VAL A 80 -1.42 -26.81 3.02
N GLY A 81 -1.40 -27.88 2.22
CA GLY A 81 -2.44 -28.13 1.21
C GLY A 81 -3.83 -28.27 1.85
N VAL A 82 -3.91 -28.97 2.99
CA VAL A 82 -5.15 -29.12 3.77
C VAL A 82 -5.65 -27.79 4.29
N ALA A 83 -4.79 -27.03 4.96
CA ALA A 83 -5.16 -25.71 5.49
C ALA A 83 -5.62 -24.77 4.36
N THR A 84 -4.94 -24.83 3.21
CA THR A 84 -5.28 -24.04 2.02
C THR A 84 -6.69 -24.37 1.51
N SER A 85 -7.04 -25.65 1.33
CA SER A 85 -8.37 -26.05 0.87
C SER A 85 -9.49 -25.59 1.81
N LEU A 86 -9.22 -25.49 3.12
CA LEU A 86 -10.19 -25.01 4.10
C LEU A 86 -10.44 -23.50 4.06
N THR A 87 -9.57 -22.72 3.39
CA THR A 87 -9.75 -21.27 3.25
C THR A 87 -10.81 -20.89 2.20
N GLY A 88 -11.22 -21.84 1.35
CA GLY A 88 -12.13 -21.57 0.24
C GLY A 88 -11.47 -20.97 -1.01
N ILE A 89 -10.13 -20.83 -1.03
CA ILE A 89 -9.43 -20.44 -2.26
C ILE A 89 -9.57 -21.53 -3.35
N THR A 90 -9.82 -21.12 -4.59
CA THR A 90 -9.99 -22.02 -5.74
C THR A 90 -9.12 -21.55 -6.91
N LYS A 91 -8.92 -22.40 -7.93
CA LYS A 91 -8.23 -22.00 -9.16
C LYS A 91 -8.94 -20.84 -9.85
N SER A 92 -10.27 -20.79 -9.75
CA SER A 92 -11.09 -19.74 -10.36
C SER A 92 -10.78 -18.34 -9.82
N VAL A 93 -10.27 -18.22 -8.57
CA VAL A 93 -9.85 -16.94 -8.00
C VAL A 93 -8.79 -16.27 -8.86
N PHE A 94 -7.80 -17.03 -9.33
CA PHE A 94 -6.71 -16.52 -10.15
C PHE A 94 -7.09 -16.26 -11.61
N LEU A 95 -8.17 -16.89 -12.10
CA LEU A 95 -8.69 -16.65 -13.44
C LEU A 95 -9.64 -15.44 -13.50
N ASN A 96 -10.29 -15.12 -12.38
CA ASN A 96 -11.35 -14.12 -12.32
C ASN A 96 -10.94 -12.80 -11.65
N SER A 97 -9.74 -12.73 -11.08
CA SER A 97 -9.21 -11.54 -10.40
C SER A 97 -8.10 -10.89 -11.21
N ASP A 98 -7.89 -9.59 -10.99
CA ASP A 98 -6.61 -8.97 -11.37
C ASP A 98 -5.49 -9.67 -10.59
N LEU A 99 -4.28 -9.63 -11.13
CA LEU A 99 -3.13 -10.31 -10.53
C LEU A 99 -2.03 -9.31 -10.23
N ALA A 100 -1.50 -9.39 -9.01
CA ALA A 100 -0.18 -8.86 -8.69
C ALA A 100 0.82 -10.00 -8.79
N ILE A 101 1.88 -9.78 -9.56
CA ILE A 101 2.88 -10.78 -9.93
C ILE A 101 4.20 -10.30 -9.35
N VAL A 102 4.73 -11.04 -8.39
CA VAL A 102 6.02 -10.79 -7.74
C VAL A 102 6.94 -11.97 -7.93
N THR A 103 8.25 -11.77 -7.78
CA THR A 103 9.23 -12.85 -7.88
C THR A 103 9.93 -13.07 -6.55
N CYS A 104 10.42 -14.28 -6.34
CA CYS A 104 11.25 -14.60 -5.18
C CYS A 104 12.31 -15.63 -5.55
N ASN A 105 13.35 -15.76 -4.72
CA ASN A 105 14.26 -16.90 -4.87
C ASN A 105 13.46 -18.20 -4.63
N THR A 106 13.70 -19.23 -5.45
CA THR A 106 13.03 -20.54 -5.31
C THR A 106 13.18 -21.12 -3.90
N GLU A 107 14.36 -20.96 -3.29
CA GLU A 107 14.64 -21.39 -1.92
C GLU A 107 13.66 -20.79 -0.90
N GLU A 108 13.22 -19.55 -1.09
CA GLU A 108 12.26 -18.89 -0.20
C GLU A 108 10.90 -19.63 -0.21
N SER A 109 10.47 -20.08 -1.38
CA SER A 109 9.19 -20.77 -1.56
C SER A 109 9.24 -22.26 -1.14
N ASP A 110 10.43 -22.87 -1.18
CA ASP A 110 10.68 -24.24 -0.74
C ASP A 110 10.75 -24.39 0.78
N LEU A 111 10.99 -23.27 1.49
CA LEU A 111 10.98 -23.24 2.96
C LEU A 111 9.58 -23.34 3.57
N ILE A 112 8.51 -23.22 2.77
CA ILE A 112 7.12 -23.29 3.24
C ILE A 112 6.75 -24.74 3.55
N LYS A 113 6.85 -25.13 4.83
CA LYS A 113 6.57 -26.49 5.31
C LYS A 113 5.41 -26.57 6.29
N ASN A 114 4.99 -25.44 6.85
CA ASN A 114 3.91 -25.36 7.85
C ASN A 114 3.09 -24.07 7.70
N SER A 115 2.00 -23.97 8.47
CA SER A 115 1.07 -22.82 8.43
C SER A 115 1.74 -21.49 8.77
N GLU A 116 2.60 -21.45 9.79
CA GLU A 116 3.26 -20.21 10.23
C GLU A 116 4.19 -19.66 9.14
N GLN A 117 4.95 -20.54 8.49
CA GLN A 117 5.81 -20.18 7.36
C GLN A 117 4.99 -19.73 6.14
N CYS A 118 3.86 -20.40 5.88
CA CYS A 118 2.92 -20.03 4.82
C CYS A 118 2.39 -18.61 5.05
N GLU A 119 1.87 -18.33 6.25
CA GLU A 119 1.33 -17.02 6.64
C GLU A 119 2.40 -15.92 6.55
N GLY A 120 3.61 -16.18 7.08
CA GLY A 120 4.73 -15.25 7.00
C GLY A 120 5.14 -14.94 5.55
N PHE A 121 5.21 -15.96 4.70
CA PHE A 121 5.52 -15.80 3.28
C PHE A 121 4.45 -14.97 2.56
N LEU A 122 3.18 -15.35 2.71
CA LEU A 122 2.04 -14.67 2.09
C LEU A 122 1.97 -13.21 2.51
N LYS A 123 2.14 -12.93 3.80
CA LYS A 123 2.17 -11.57 4.34
C LYS A 123 3.30 -10.75 3.73
N ASN A 124 4.50 -11.31 3.62
CA ASN A 124 5.64 -10.61 3.04
C ASN A 124 5.40 -10.26 1.57
N LYS A 125 4.95 -11.22 0.76
CA LYS A 125 4.67 -11.00 -0.68
C LYS A 125 3.48 -10.07 -0.91
N SER A 126 2.43 -10.18 -0.08
CA SER A 126 1.31 -9.24 -0.05
C SER A 126 1.76 -7.81 0.27
N ILE A 127 2.60 -7.62 1.29
CA ILE A 127 3.16 -6.29 1.66
C ILE A 127 4.06 -5.74 0.56
N GLU A 128 4.86 -6.58 -0.10
CA GLU A 128 5.70 -6.20 -1.24
C GLU A 128 4.84 -5.63 -2.36
N ALA A 129 3.88 -6.41 -2.86
CA ALA A 129 2.95 -5.98 -3.90
C ALA A 129 2.11 -4.76 -3.45
N PHE A 130 1.61 -4.76 -2.22
CA PHE A 130 0.87 -3.62 -1.66
C PHE A 130 1.70 -2.35 -1.71
N ASN A 131 2.99 -2.41 -1.39
CA ASN A 131 3.86 -1.24 -1.38
C ASN A 131 4.24 -0.77 -2.78
N SER A 132 4.30 -1.67 -3.77
CA SER A 132 4.56 -1.27 -5.14
C SER A 132 3.48 -0.32 -5.66
N LEU A 133 2.21 -0.46 -5.24
CA LEU A 133 1.11 0.46 -5.61
C LEU A 133 1.14 1.84 -4.93
N ASN A 134 2.09 2.13 -4.04
CA ASN A 134 2.03 3.36 -3.24
C ASN A 134 2.01 4.64 -4.09
N ILE A 135 2.69 4.65 -5.23
CA ILE A 135 2.72 5.80 -6.15
C ILE A 135 1.38 5.92 -6.88
N ILE A 136 0.82 4.82 -7.40
CA ILE A 136 -0.51 4.81 -8.00
C ILE A 136 -1.54 5.37 -7.01
N ARG A 137 -1.55 4.86 -5.78
CA ARG A 137 -2.49 5.33 -4.76
C ARG A 137 -2.29 6.81 -4.41
N PHE A 138 -1.06 7.31 -4.43
CA PHE A 138 -0.81 8.72 -4.23
C PHE A 138 -1.32 9.61 -5.37
N ILE A 139 -1.43 9.08 -6.58
CA ILE A 139 -1.92 9.82 -7.75
C ILE A 139 -3.46 9.75 -7.85
N HIS A 140 -4.07 8.61 -7.52
CA HIS A 140 -5.48 8.33 -7.82
C HIS A 140 -6.39 8.14 -6.59
N CYS A 141 -5.82 7.94 -5.39
CA CYS A 141 -6.59 7.76 -4.16
C CYS A 141 -6.43 8.96 -3.22
N ASP A 142 -7.33 9.07 -2.25
CA ASP A 142 -7.31 10.12 -1.23
C ASP A 142 -7.74 9.58 0.14
N LEU A 143 -7.56 10.38 1.20
CA LEU A 143 -7.88 9.97 2.58
C LEU A 143 -9.39 9.98 2.90
N PHE A 144 -10.23 10.56 2.04
CA PHE A 144 -11.63 10.88 2.35
C PHE A 144 -12.65 10.12 1.48
N VAL A 145 -12.21 9.41 0.45
CA VAL A 145 -13.01 8.54 -0.43
C VAL A 145 -12.44 7.12 -0.36
N PRO A 146 -12.82 6.31 0.65
CA PRO A 146 -12.30 4.94 0.81
C PRO A 146 -12.70 4.02 -0.35
N ASP A 147 -13.80 4.32 -1.05
CA ASP A 147 -14.34 3.48 -2.12
C ASP A 147 -13.40 3.30 -3.32
N ARG A 148 -12.39 4.18 -3.43
CA ARG A 148 -11.37 4.15 -4.50
C ARG A 148 -10.13 3.34 -4.14
N LEU A 149 -10.09 2.68 -2.98
CA LEU A 149 -8.91 1.92 -2.58
C LEU A 149 -8.97 0.51 -3.16
N PRO A 150 -7.92 0.05 -3.85
CA PRO A 150 -7.85 -1.33 -4.34
C PRO A 150 -7.75 -2.28 -3.15
N ASN A 151 -8.12 -3.54 -3.33
CA ASN A 151 -7.87 -4.54 -2.29
C ASN A 151 -6.38 -4.80 -2.09
N ILE A 152 -6.04 -5.26 -0.90
CA ILE A 152 -4.67 -5.67 -0.58
C ILE A 152 -4.37 -6.92 -1.41
N PRO A 153 -3.27 -6.97 -2.19
CA PRO A 153 -2.91 -8.17 -2.96
C PRO A 153 -2.82 -9.41 -2.08
N GLY A 154 -3.38 -10.52 -2.52
CA GLY A 154 -3.51 -11.76 -1.78
C GLY A 154 -4.92 -12.02 -1.25
N TYR A 155 -5.72 -10.96 -1.04
CA TYR A 155 -7.14 -11.11 -0.70
C TYR A 155 -7.99 -11.33 -1.96
N TRP A 156 -9.11 -12.04 -1.81
CA TRP A 156 -10.09 -12.27 -2.87
C TRP A 156 -11.52 -12.10 -2.31
N ASP A 157 -12.51 -12.07 -3.20
CA ASP A 157 -13.92 -11.97 -2.78
C ASP A 157 -14.32 -13.13 -1.88
N ASN A 158 -14.90 -12.80 -0.73
CA ASN A 158 -15.28 -13.77 0.31
C ASN A 158 -14.09 -14.54 0.89
N SER A 159 -12.89 -13.96 0.90
CA SER A 159 -11.74 -14.59 1.56
C SER A 159 -11.83 -14.58 3.09
N ASP A 160 -12.80 -13.91 3.71
CA ASP A 160 -13.08 -13.95 5.16
C ASP A 160 -11.85 -13.80 6.08
N GLY A 161 -10.88 -12.97 5.68
CA GLY A 161 -9.64 -12.74 6.43
C GLY A 161 -8.50 -13.70 6.10
N TYR A 162 -8.62 -14.46 5.01
CA TYR A 162 -7.54 -15.24 4.42
C TYR A 162 -6.86 -14.47 3.28
N ILE A 163 -5.57 -14.75 3.11
CA ILE A 163 -4.77 -14.36 1.96
C ILE A 163 -4.24 -15.61 1.27
N GLY A 164 -4.02 -15.52 -0.03
CA GLY A 164 -3.54 -16.64 -0.81
C GLY A 164 -2.69 -16.23 -1.99
N ALA A 165 -1.95 -17.20 -2.51
CA ALA A 165 -1.04 -17.03 -3.63
C ALA A 165 -0.96 -18.30 -4.47
N PHE A 166 -0.68 -18.13 -5.75
CA PHE A 166 -0.30 -19.20 -6.64
C PHE A 166 1.20 -19.12 -6.95
N ILE A 167 1.94 -20.12 -6.49
CA ILE A 167 3.40 -20.20 -6.60
C ILE A 167 3.76 -21.03 -7.83
N LEU A 168 4.50 -20.42 -8.75
CA LEU A 168 5.04 -21.04 -9.94
C LEU A 168 6.54 -21.28 -9.74
N ASN A 169 6.95 -22.55 -9.72
CA ASN A 169 8.35 -22.93 -9.49
C ASN A 169 9.04 -23.42 -10.78
N PRO A 170 10.36 -23.20 -10.93
CA PRO A 170 11.15 -23.66 -12.08
C PRO A 170 11.12 -25.18 -12.32
N ASN A 171 10.92 -25.95 -11.24
CA ASN A 171 10.90 -27.41 -11.28
C ASN A 171 9.53 -27.99 -11.72
N GLY A 172 8.55 -27.15 -12.05
CA GLY A 172 7.19 -27.56 -12.43
C GLY A 172 6.28 -27.94 -11.26
N THR A 173 6.76 -27.87 -10.00
CA THR A 173 5.91 -28.13 -8.83
C THR A 173 5.20 -26.85 -8.40
N HIS A 174 4.17 -26.47 -9.15
CA HIS A 174 3.33 -25.32 -8.85
C HIS A 174 2.39 -25.64 -7.67
N LYS A 175 2.09 -24.66 -6.83
CA LYS A 175 1.22 -24.84 -5.65
C LYS A 175 0.41 -23.59 -5.34
N ILE A 176 -0.86 -23.79 -4.99
CA ILE A 176 -1.69 -22.75 -4.39
C ILE A 176 -1.55 -22.89 -2.89
N ILE A 177 -1.34 -21.76 -2.22
CA ILE A 177 -1.28 -21.69 -0.76
C ILE A 177 -2.20 -20.59 -0.26
N ALA A 178 -2.80 -20.81 0.91
CA ALA A 178 -3.56 -19.79 1.61
C ALA A 178 -3.36 -19.91 3.12
N GLY A 179 -3.47 -18.78 3.80
CA GLY A 179 -3.22 -18.64 5.23
C GLY A 179 -4.03 -17.49 5.80
N ARG A 180 -4.20 -17.51 7.13
CA ARG A 180 -4.97 -16.49 7.83
C ARG A 180 -4.12 -15.22 7.98
N GLU A 181 -4.71 -14.06 7.69
CA GLU A 181 -4.12 -12.77 8.06
C GLU A 181 -5.13 -12.00 8.91
N MET A 182 -4.85 -11.92 10.22
CA MET A 182 -5.67 -11.10 11.11
C MET A 182 -5.32 -9.62 10.92
N GLY A 183 -6.30 -8.82 10.48
CA GLY A 183 -6.23 -7.36 10.52
C GLY A 183 -6.06 -6.65 9.16
N GLY A 184 -6.31 -7.33 8.04
CA GLY A 184 -6.45 -6.63 6.76
C GLY A 184 -7.70 -5.77 6.75
N ALA A 185 -7.55 -4.47 6.52
CA ALA A 185 -8.66 -3.64 6.09
C ALA A 185 -9.06 -4.10 4.69
N VAL A 186 -10.13 -4.90 4.59
CA VAL A 186 -10.76 -5.19 3.32
C VAL A 186 -11.43 -3.90 2.87
N SER A 187 -10.92 -3.33 1.77
CA SER A 187 -11.61 -2.22 1.11
C SER A 187 -12.89 -2.80 0.51
N HIS A 188 -14.05 -2.36 0.97
CA HIS A 188 -15.32 -2.75 0.37
C HIS A 188 -15.69 -1.81 -0.81
N GLY A 189 -14.71 -1.04 -1.29
CA GLY A 189 -14.84 -0.09 -2.39
C GLY A 189 -14.77 -0.75 -3.77
N LEU A 190 -15.15 0.01 -4.79
CA LEU A 190 -15.00 -0.38 -6.20
C LEU A 190 -13.52 -0.47 -6.62
N GLY A 191 -12.63 0.20 -5.89
CA GLY A 191 -11.21 0.30 -6.19
C GLY A 191 -10.86 1.49 -7.08
N ILE A 192 -9.59 1.57 -7.48
CA ILE A 192 -9.06 2.68 -8.30
C ILE A 192 -9.71 2.68 -9.67
N GLY A 193 -9.93 1.48 -10.24
CA GLY A 193 -10.55 1.32 -11.54
C GLY A 193 -9.77 1.99 -12.67
N LEU A 194 -8.45 1.78 -12.72
CA LEU A 194 -7.57 2.36 -13.74
C LEU A 194 -8.04 1.97 -15.15
N GLU A 195 -8.11 2.97 -16.03
CA GLU A 195 -8.38 2.79 -17.45
C GLU A 195 -7.09 2.58 -18.25
N SER A 196 -7.18 2.08 -19.49
CA SER A 196 -5.98 1.83 -20.31
C SER A 196 -5.11 3.08 -20.47
N ASP A 197 -5.72 4.27 -20.57
CA ASP A 197 -5.01 5.56 -20.64
C ASP A 197 -4.30 5.94 -19.33
N ASP A 198 -4.79 5.51 -18.17
CA ASP A 198 -4.13 5.74 -16.87
C ASP A 198 -2.86 4.88 -16.72
N VAL A 199 -2.86 3.71 -17.36
CA VAL A 199 -1.79 2.71 -17.26
C VAL A 199 -0.67 2.99 -18.27
N LEU A 200 -1.03 3.54 -19.44
CA LEU A 200 -0.09 3.87 -20.51
C LEU A 200 0.99 4.86 -20.03
N GLY A 201 2.23 4.37 -20.01
CA GLY A 201 3.39 5.19 -19.63
C GLY A 201 3.48 5.51 -18.14
N MET A 202 2.72 4.83 -17.27
CA MET A 202 2.82 5.01 -15.81
C MET A 202 4.21 4.67 -15.27
N GLU A 203 4.92 3.74 -15.91
CA GLU A 203 6.33 3.45 -15.65
C GLU A 203 7.27 4.64 -15.95
N TYR A 204 6.86 5.54 -16.84
CA TYR A 204 7.53 6.80 -17.17
C TYR A 204 6.88 8.02 -16.52
N HIS A 205 5.87 7.83 -15.67
CA HIS A 205 5.19 8.94 -15.02
C HIS A 205 6.24 9.76 -14.24
N PRO A 206 6.18 11.11 -14.27
CA PRO A 206 7.23 11.95 -13.71
C PRO A 206 7.53 11.70 -12.25
N LEU A 207 6.64 11.09 -11.46
CA LEU A 207 6.87 10.64 -10.07
C LEU A 207 7.37 9.19 -9.96
N SER A 208 7.07 8.33 -10.94
CA SER A 208 7.30 6.88 -10.87
C SER A 208 8.74 6.52 -11.23
N GLU A 209 9.24 6.98 -12.39
CA GLU A 209 10.55 6.59 -12.90
C GLU A 209 11.70 6.90 -11.91
N PRO A 210 11.84 8.12 -11.36
CA PRO A 210 12.94 8.42 -10.43
C PRO A 210 12.83 7.74 -9.06
N LEU A 211 11.61 7.40 -8.60
CA LEU A 211 11.41 6.65 -7.34
C LEU A 211 11.68 5.14 -7.48
N THR A 212 11.71 4.63 -8.70
CA THR A 212 11.79 3.19 -8.99
C THR A 212 13.06 2.76 -9.74
N GLN A 213 13.70 3.66 -10.51
CA GLN A 213 14.80 3.33 -11.43
C GLN A 213 16.13 4.05 -11.11
N GLY A 214 16.18 4.95 -10.12
CA GLY A 214 17.35 5.76 -9.79
C GLY A 214 17.98 5.46 -8.42
N SER A 215 19.25 5.87 -8.24
CA SER A 215 19.86 5.94 -6.90
C SER A 215 19.22 7.08 -6.12
N LEU A 216 18.41 6.75 -5.11
CA LEU A 216 17.74 7.74 -4.29
C LEU A 216 18.74 8.46 -3.37
N GLY A 217 18.62 9.79 -3.31
CA GLY A 217 19.22 10.56 -2.23
C GLY A 217 18.41 10.39 -0.94
N ALA A 218 18.85 11.04 0.13
CA ALA A 218 18.13 11.01 1.40
C ALA A 218 16.69 11.54 1.28
N VAL A 219 16.45 12.52 0.40
CA VAL A 219 15.10 13.04 0.14
C VAL A 219 14.22 12.00 -0.54
N GLY A 220 14.76 11.27 -1.53
CA GLY A 220 14.04 10.20 -2.21
C GLY A 220 13.61 9.07 -1.29
N GLU A 221 14.50 8.63 -0.39
CA GLU A 221 14.16 7.64 0.65
C GLU A 221 13.04 8.13 1.58
N ILE A 222 13.04 9.42 1.93
CA ILE A 222 11.97 10.02 2.72
C ILE A 222 10.66 10.01 1.94
N ILE A 223 10.67 10.40 0.66
CA ILE A 223 9.45 10.37 -0.16
C ILE A 223 8.91 8.93 -0.27
N LYS A 224 9.78 7.96 -0.57
CA LYS A 224 9.41 6.55 -0.72
C LYS A 224 8.77 5.99 0.55
N HIS A 225 9.32 6.30 1.72
CA HIS A 225 8.74 5.87 2.99
C HIS A 225 7.49 6.68 3.37
N ALA A 226 7.43 7.97 3.03
CA ALA A 226 6.24 8.80 3.22
C ALA A 226 5.03 8.25 2.43
N LEU A 227 5.24 7.79 1.19
CA LEU A 227 4.18 7.16 0.38
C LEU A 227 3.67 5.86 1.02
N LYS A 228 4.52 5.08 1.70
CA LYS A 228 4.10 3.91 2.50
C LYS A 228 3.20 4.32 3.66
N LEU A 229 3.58 5.36 4.41
CA LEU A 229 2.77 5.87 5.53
C LEU A 229 1.44 6.47 5.04
N TYR A 230 1.44 7.16 3.90
CA TYR A 230 0.24 7.70 3.28
C TYR A 230 -0.74 6.59 2.90
N SER A 231 -0.26 5.54 2.22
CA SER A 231 -1.10 4.37 1.92
C SER A 231 -1.63 3.71 3.19
N ARG A 232 -0.82 3.52 4.24
CA ARG A 232 -1.31 2.96 5.51
C ARG A 232 -2.40 3.82 6.17
N ALA A 233 -2.31 5.15 6.06
CA ALA A 233 -3.35 6.03 6.57
C ALA A 233 -4.68 5.79 5.82
N MET A 234 -4.65 5.64 4.50
CA MET A 234 -5.84 5.35 3.69
C MET A 234 -6.54 4.05 4.11
N TYR A 235 -5.77 2.99 4.41
CA TYR A 235 -6.29 1.67 4.84
C TYR A 235 -6.49 1.54 6.37
N SER A 236 -6.45 2.65 7.11
CA SER A 236 -6.71 2.60 8.55
C SER A 236 -8.16 2.25 8.84
N ASN A 237 -8.39 1.35 9.80
CA ASN A 237 -9.71 0.84 10.18
C ASN A 237 -10.56 1.80 11.05
N SER A 238 -10.04 2.99 11.35
CA SER A 238 -10.76 4.07 12.05
C SER A 238 -10.20 5.42 11.61
N GLU A 239 -11.02 6.47 11.71
CA GLU A 239 -10.58 7.83 11.38
C GLU A 239 -9.57 8.34 12.42
N THR A 240 -9.69 7.91 13.68
CA THR A 240 -8.69 8.18 14.71
C THR A 240 -7.32 7.62 14.32
N LEU A 241 -7.23 6.34 13.93
CA LEU A 241 -5.97 5.75 13.50
C LEU A 241 -5.42 6.43 12.23
N LYS A 242 -6.29 6.71 11.26
CA LYS A 242 -5.96 7.48 10.06
C LYS A 242 -5.29 8.81 10.40
N PHE A 243 -5.91 9.58 11.31
CA PHE A 243 -5.37 10.86 11.76
C PHE A 243 -4.01 10.71 12.45
N ILE A 244 -3.85 9.71 13.33
CA ILE A 244 -2.57 9.42 14.00
C ILE A 244 -1.48 9.11 12.97
N THR A 245 -1.77 8.27 11.97
CA THR A 245 -0.82 7.95 10.91
C THR A 245 -0.46 9.16 10.06
N VAL A 246 -1.42 10.05 9.77
CA VAL A 246 -1.15 11.32 9.06
C VAL A 246 -0.25 12.26 9.88
N MET A 247 -0.44 12.35 11.20
CA MET A 247 0.44 13.14 12.06
C MET A 247 1.87 12.59 12.05
N ALA A 248 2.03 11.26 12.13
CA ALA A 248 3.33 10.62 12.02
C ALA A 248 3.98 10.85 10.64
N LEU A 249 3.20 10.83 9.57
CA LEU A 249 3.64 11.17 8.21
C LEU A 249 4.17 12.61 8.12
N PHE A 250 3.48 13.60 8.68
CA PHE A 250 3.99 14.98 8.70
C PHE A 250 5.30 15.12 9.46
N GLU A 251 5.44 14.46 10.62
CA GLU A 251 6.70 14.42 11.35
C GLU A 251 7.82 13.84 10.49
N TYR A 252 7.53 12.71 9.82
CA TYR A 252 8.48 12.05 8.95
C TYR A 252 8.89 12.91 7.73
N LEU A 253 7.94 13.55 7.03
CA LEU A 253 8.21 14.47 5.92
C LEU A 253 9.06 15.69 6.34
N GLY A 254 8.91 16.14 7.59
CA GLY A 254 9.70 17.23 8.14
C GLY A 254 11.13 16.83 8.54
N THR A 255 11.37 15.59 8.95
CA THR A 255 12.62 15.23 9.63
C THR A 255 13.36 14.01 9.10
N GLY A 256 12.75 13.20 8.25
CA GLY A 256 13.29 11.93 7.78
C GLY A 256 13.54 10.94 8.90
N GLY A 257 12.65 10.89 9.91
CA GLY A 257 12.75 9.95 11.03
C GLY A 257 13.54 10.45 12.25
N LYS A 258 14.10 11.68 12.20
CA LYS A 258 14.72 12.30 13.38
C LYS A 258 13.63 12.81 14.34
N TYR A 259 13.71 12.42 15.60
CA TYR A 259 12.81 12.95 16.64
C TYR A 259 13.02 14.46 16.81
N THR A 260 11.92 15.23 16.72
CA THR A 260 11.95 16.67 16.98
C THR A 260 10.57 17.17 17.41
N ASN A 261 10.50 18.38 17.94
CA ASN A 261 9.22 18.97 18.30
C ASN A 261 8.39 19.33 17.05
N PHE A 262 7.07 19.21 17.13
CA PHE A 262 6.22 19.47 15.97
C PHE A 262 6.32 20.93 15.48
N LYS A 263 6.70 21.88 16.36
CA LYS A 263 6.96 23.28 15.96
C LYS A 263 8.03 23.39 14.86
N LYS A 264 9.11 22.60 14.95
CA LYS A 264 10.18 22.53 13.93
C LYS A 264 9.73 21.78 12.68
N VAL A 265 8.92 20.73 12.84
CA VAL A 265 8.31 20.01 11.70
C VAL A 265 7.45 20.96 10.88
N ARG A 266 6.56 21.68 11.57
CA ARG A 266 5.57 22.59 10.99
C ARG A 266 6.20 23.60 10.04
N ALA A 267 7.24 24.31 10.46
CA ALA A 267 7.91 25.30 9.60
C ALA A 267 8.42 24.68 8.27
N LYS A 268 8.94 23.45 8.32
CA LYS A 268 9.47 22.75 7.14
C LYS A 268 8.40 22.26 6.18
N ILE A 269 7.25 21.82 6.70
CA ILE A 269 6.14 21.36 5.85
C ILE A 269 5.32 22.55 5.32
N GLN A 270 5.15 23.61 6.11
CA GLN A 270 4.44 24.82 5.68
C GLN A 270 5.11 25.53 4.51
N ALA A 271 6.44 25.49 4.45
CA ALA A 271 7.20 26.06 3.33
C ALA A 271 6.74 25.53 1.96
N HIS A 272 6.26 24.28 1.89
CA HIS A 272 5.75 23.67 0.66
C HIS A 272 4.28 23.96 0.37
N ILE A 273 3.52 24.48 1.33
CA ILE A 273 2.06 24.63 1.24
C ILE A 273 1.67 26.10 1.06
N ALA A 274 2.34 27.00 1.79
CA ALA A 274 1.99 28.41 1.84
C ALA A 274 2.37 29.13 0.54
N THR A 275 1.45 29.95 0.03
CA THR A 275 1.63 30.77 -1.18
C THR A 275 2.05 32.21 -0.86
N ASP A 276 1.75 32.67 0.35
CA ASP A 276 1.96 34.02 0.84
C ASP A 276 1.98 34.03 2.38
N ILE A 277 2.24 35.21 2.96
CA ILE A 277 2.36 35.38 4.41
C ILE A 277 1.05 35.11 5.16
N ASP A 278 -0.10 35.44 4.58
CA ASP A 278 -1.40 35.25 5.21
C ASP A 278 -1.76 33.77 5.23
N ALA A 279 -1.56 33.08 4.11
CA ALA A 279 -1.68 31.63 4.00
C ALA A 279 -0.75 30.91 4.99
N TYR A 280 0.50 31.38 5.15
CA TYR A 280 1.44 30.83 6.13
C TYR A 280 0.94 30.97 7.57
N ASN A 281 0.41 32.15 7.93
CA ASN A 281 -0.14 32.42 9.25
C ASN A 281 -1.42 31.59 9.52
N ASN A 282 -2.32 31.51 8.54
CA ASN A 282 -3.53 30.68 8.62
C ASN A 282 -3.18 29.19 8.81
N LEU A 283 -2.22 28.67 8.04
CA LEU A 283 -1.71 27.31 8.21
C LEU A 283 -1.09 27.12 9.60
N SER A 284 -0.44 28.14 10.16
CA SER A 284 0.17 28.07 11.49
C SER A 284 -0.87 27.82 12.56
N GLU A 285 -2.03 28.48 12.45
CA GLU A 285 -3.17 28.27 13.35
C GLU A 285 -3.84 26.91 13.15
N GLN A 286 -4.00 26.47 11.90
CA GLN A 286 -4.56 25.15 11.60
C GLN A 286 -3.67 24.01 12.12
N PHE A 287 -2.36 24.05 11.85
CA PHE A 287 -1.43 23.05 12.37
C PHE A 287 -1.33 23.07 13.90
N GLN A 288 -1.54 24.24 14.54
CA GLN A 288 -1.71 24.27 15.99
C GLN A 288 -2.98 23.52 16.41
N LEU A 289 -4.10 23.73 15.73
CA LEU A 289 -5.34 22.99 16.01
C LEU A 289 -5.17 21.48 15.82
N PHE A 290 -4.42 21.04 14.81
CA PHE A 290 -4.14 19.61 14.64
C PHE A 290 -3.24 19.04 15.72
N THR A 291 -2.47 19.88 16.43
CA THR A 291 -1.46 19.42 17.37
C THR A 291 -1.74 19.83 18.81
N SER A 292 -1.42 21.08 19.17
CA SER A 292 -1.29 21.53 20.56
C SER A 292 -2.04 22.84 20.87
N LYS A 293 -3.06 23.20 20.11
CA LYS A 293 -3.85 24.42 20.37
C LYS A 293 -4.49 24.36 21.74
N LYS A 294 -4.49 25.50 22.44
CA LYS A 294 -5.14 25.67 23.73
C LYS A 294 -6.19 26.77 23.65
N HIS A 295 -7.30 26.58 24.36
CA HIS A 295 -8.32 27.58 24.59
C HIS A 295 -8.60 27.62 26.08
N GLU A 296 -8.48 28.79 26.71
CA GLU A 296 -8.73 28.95 28.16
C GLU A 296 -7.98 27.96 29.06
N LYS A 297 -6.72 27.65 28.71
CA LYS A 297 -5.83 26.63 29.33
C LYS A 297 -6.24 25.17 29.09
N ILE A 298 -7.35 24.91 28.42
CA ILE A 298 -7.78 23.58 28.00
C ILE A 298 -7.12 23.24 26.67
N ASN A 299 -6.60 22.03 26.52
CA ASN A 299 -6.09 21.55 25.23
C ASN A 299 -7.28 21.30 24.30
N ILE A 300 -7.28 21.94 23.14
CA ILE A 300 -8.23 21.65 22.05
C ILE A 300 -7.50 21.08 20.82
N GLY A 301 -6.18 20.96 20.89
CA GLY A 301 -5.35 20.37 19.84
C GLY A 301 -5.62 18.88 19.66
N TYR A 302 -5.96 18.46 18.43
CA TYR A 302 -6.44 17.10 18.16
C TYR A 302 -5.43 16.03 18.54
N ARG A 303 -4.17 16.15 18.12
CA ARG A 303 -3.12 15.18 18.47
C ARG A 303 -2.95 15.04 19.98
N THR A 304 -2.89 16.16 20.72
CA THR A 304 -2.76 16.10 22.18
C THR A 304 -3.96 15.38 22.80
N ARG A 305 -5.17 15.72 22.37
CA ARG A 305 -6.40 15.09 22.85
C ARG A 305 -6.43 13.58 22.57
N ILE A 306 -6.04 13.17 21.37
CA ILE A 306 -6.07 11.77 20.96
C ILE A 306 -4.95 10.98 21.64
N ILE A 307 -3.70 11.42 21.52
CA ILE A 307 -2.54 10.64 21.97
C ILE A 307 -2.35 10.69 23.49
N HIS A 308 -2.64 11.83 24.13
CA HIS A 308 -2.35 12.02 25.56
C HIS A 308 -3.60 11.94 26.44
N GLU A 309 -4.78 12.24 25.91
CA GLU A 309 -6.03 12.25 26.67
C GLU A 309 -7.00 11.12 26.25
N GLY A 310 -6.62 10.30 25.27
CA GLY A 310 -7.38 9.12 24.84
C GLY A 310 -8.67 9.43 24.07
N ALA A 311 -8.83 10.65 23.57
CA ALA A 311 -10.01 11.03 22.78
C ALA A 311 -10.00 10.38 21.38
N LEU A 312 -11.18 10.25 20.79
CA LEU A 312 -11.34 9.84 19.39
C LEU A 312 -11.54 11.08 18.50
N ILE A 313 -11.05 11.07 17.26
CA ILE A 313 -11.31 12.18 16.32
C ILE A 313 -12.81 12.33 16.05
N GLU A 314 -13.54 11.21 16.09
CA GLU A 314 -14.98 11.13 15.97
C GLU A 314 -15.70 11.88 17.12
N ASP A 315 -15.12 11.91 18.32
CA ASP A 315 -15.66 12.69 19.45
C ASP A 315 -15.30 14.18 19.35
N LEU A 316 -14.11 14.49 18.83
CA LEU A 316 -13.62 15.86 18.67
C LEU A 316 -14.31 16.57 17.49
N LEU A 317 -14.69 15.82 16.46
CA LEU A 317 -15.40 16.26 15.27
C LEU A 317 -16.59 15.32 15.00
N PRO A 318 -17.72 15.45 15.72
CA PRO A 318 -18.86 14.55 15.59
C PRO A 318 -19.54 14.60 14.22
N ASP A 319 -19.48 15.74 13.54
CA ASP A 319 -20.02 15.89 12.19
C ASP A 319 -19.15 15.20 11.13
N ASN A 320 -19.76 14.32 10.34
CA ASN A 320 -19.07 13.58 9.28
C ASN A 320 -18.51 14.51 8.20
N ASN A 321 -19.23 15.59 7.85
CA ASN A 321 -18.74 16.52 6.83
C ASN A 321 -17.48 17.25 7.30
N ALA A 322 -17.40 17.62 8.58
CA ALA A 322 -16.20 18.18 9.19
C ALA A 322 -15.01 17.23 9.14
N ARG A 323 -15.21 15.92 9.37
CA ARG A 323 -14.14 14.91 9.24
C ARG A 323 -13.71 14.69 7.80
N VAL A 324 -14.65 14.64 6.86
CA VAL A 324 -14.34 14.61 5.41
C VAL A 324 -13.54 15.83 4.98
N ALA A 325 -13.93 17.03 5.43
CA ALA A 325 -13.19 18.26 5.15
C ALA A 325 -11.76 18.22 5.73
N LEU A 326 -11.60 17.74 6.97
CA LEU A 326 -10.30 17.54 7.59
C LEU A 326 -9.40 16.63 6.73
N PHE A 327 -9.87 15.44 6.33
CA PHE A 327 -9.06 14.50 5.55
C PHE A 327 -8.79 14.97 4.12
N ARG A 328 -9.69 15.79 3.55
CA ARG A 328 -9.45 16.47 2.28
C ARG A 328 -8.31 17.48 2.39
N ASP A 329 -8.33 18.35 3.39
CA ASP A 329 -7.27 19.33 3.62
C ASP A 329 -5.93 18.64 3.87
N LEU A 330 -5.93 17.59 4.70
CA LEU A 330 -4.73 16.79 4.97
C LEU A 330 -4.17 16.14 3.70
N THR A 331 -5.02 15.62 2.81
CA THR A 331 -4.61 15.08 1.51
C THR A 331 -3.91 16.15 0.68
N ILE A 332 -4.53 17.33 0.52
CA ILE A 332 -3.96 18.44 -0.25
C ILE A 332 -2.61 18.87 0.31
N TYR A 333 -2.46 18.92 1.64
CA TYR A 333 -1.20 19.28 2.29
C TYR A 333 -0.09 18.25 2.01
N ILE A 334 -0.40 16.97 2.13
CA ILE A 334 0.55 15.88 1.86
C ILE A 334 1.00 15.92 0.40
N GLU A 335 0.07 16.11 -0.53
CA GLU A 335 0.37 16.21 -1.97
C GLU A 335 1.31 17.36 -2.27
N LYS A 336 1.02 18.56 -1.76
CA LYS A 336 1.87 19.74 -1.93
C LYS A 336 3.28 19.51 -1.38
N ILE A 337 3.40 18.92 -0.19
CA ILE A 337 4.70 18.62 0.42
C ILE A 337 5.49 17.62 -0.42
N ILE A 338 4.89 16.48 -0.79
CA ILE A 338 5.59 15.43 -1.54
C ILE A 338 6.00 15.96 -2.92
N ARG A 339 5.11 16.66 -3.63
CA ARG A 339 5.41 17.27 -4.93
C ARG A 339 6.46 18.37 -4.83
N GLY A 340 6.48 19.16 -3.75
CA GLY A 340 7.52 20.17 -3.51
C GLY A 340 8.89 19.57 -3.13
N MET A 341 8.92 18.40 -2.51
CA MET A 341 10.15 17.66 -2.22
C MET A 341 10.70 16.93 -3.45
N TYR A 342 9.82 16.61 -4.41
CA TYR A 342 10.14 15.75 -5.54
C TYR A 342 11.34 16.19 -6.41
N PRO A 343 11.53 17.47 -6.75
CA PRO A 343 12.70 17.93 -7.52
C PRO A 343 14.06 17.65 -6.86
N PHE A 344 14.06 17.30 -5.56
CA PHE A 344 15.24 17.05 -4.75
C PHE A 344 15.49 15.55 -4.50
N ILE A 345 14.79 14.66 -5.21
CA ILE A 345 14.81 13.20 -4.99
C ILE A 345 16.21 12.57 -4.92
N GLY A 346 17.14 13.04 -5.75
CA GLY A 346 18.54 12.57 -5.78
C GLY A 346 19.47 13.28 -4.79
N GLN A 347 18.95 14.19 -3.96
CA GLN A 347 19.74 15.08 -3.11
C GLN A 347 19.65 14.69 -1.63
N ASP A 348 20.52 15.31 -0.82
CA ASP A 348 20.49 15.18 0.63
C ASP A 348 19.50 16.17 1.27
N LEU A 349 19.40 16.11 2.60
CA LEU A 349 18.51 16.97 3.36
C LEU A 349 18.96 18.45 3.41
N SER A 350 20.22 18.76 3.08
CA SER A 350 20.75 20.12 3.17
C SER A 350 20.21 20.99 2.04
N ALA A 351 20.22 20.47 0.81
CA ALA A 351 19.67 21.17 -0.34
C ALA A 351 18.15 21.40 -0.23
N LEU A 352 17.42 20.43 0.33
CA LEU A 352 16.00 20.59 0.62
C LEU A 352 15.74 21.67 1.70
N GLN A 353 16.64 21.81 2.68
CA GLN A 353 16.52 22.85 3.71
C GLN A 353 16.76 24.25 3.13
N GLU A 354 17.76 24.40 2.26
CA GLU A 354 18.01 25.65 1.54
C GLU A 354 16.80 26.04 0.68
N HIS A 355 16.24 25.09 -0.05
CA HIS A 355 15.03 25.33 -0.85
C HIS A 355 13.85 25.79 0.02
N ARG A 356 13.59 25.11 1.13
CA ARG A 356 12.54 25.52 2.09
C ARG A 356 12.78 26.92 2.63
N GLN A 357 14.02 27.29 2.93
CA GLN A 357 14.37 28.64 3.37
C GLN A 357 14.06 29.68 2.30
N ASN A 358 14.40 29.38 1.03
CA ASN A 358 14.10 30.26 -0.08
C ASN A 358 12.60 30.45 -0.30
N LEU A 359 11.80 29.37 -0.19
CA LEU A 359 10.34 29.46 -0.26
C LEU A 359 9.77 30.39 0.83
N LEU A 360 10.25 30.26 2.07
CA LEU A 360 9.83 31.11 3.18
C LEU A 360 10.25 32.57 2.98
N ASN A 361 11.48 32.82 2.54
CA ASN A 361 11.97 34.16 2.24
C ASN A 361 11.13 34.84 1.15
N ASN A 362 10.74 34.11 0.11
CA ASN A 362 9.94 34.63 -1.01
C ASN A 362 8.54 35.11 -0.58
N ILE A 363 8.01 34.57 0.52
CA ILE A 363 6.73 35.00 1.09
C ILE A 363 6.90 35.94 2.30
N GLY A 364 8.12 36.46 2.52
CA GLY A 364 8.40 37.43 3.57
C GLY A 364 8.60 36.85 4.98
N ILE A 365 8.81 35.54 5.10
CA ILE A 365 9.10 34.87 6.38
C ILE A 365 10.62 34.72 6.53
N GLN A 366 11.20 35.44 7.48
CA GLN A 366 12.60 35.26 7.89
C GLN A 366 12.67 34.21 9.01
N THR A 367 13.42 33.11 8.80
CA THR A 367 13.55 32.00 9.75
C THR A 367 14.93 31.85 10.35
#